data_AF-A0A8B5XL89-F1
#
_entry.id   AF-A0A8B5XL89-F1
#
_cell.length_a   1.000
_cell.length_b   1.000
_cell.length_c   1.000
_cell.angle_alpha   90.00
_cell.angle_beta   90.00
_cell.angle_gamma   90.00
#
_symmetry.space_group_name_H-M   'P 1'
#
loop_
_entity.id
_entity.type
_entity.pdbx_description
1 polymer ?
#
loop_
_entity_poly.entity_id
_entity_poly.type
_entity_poly.pdbx_seq_one_letter_code
_entity_poly.pdbx_strand_id
1 'polypeptide(L)'
;VRKRNESKLAVLEEKKAELYNLPVNAEVEGVKNILLIGQSQVTFREWNQKWVDLSLNFFADIENNLFEAEGYNNSFRFFKASHQIDQIESQITLIEADIAAIRNALADLEKQESKNSGRVLHTLDLFEELQHRVADHSEEYGQGLSEIEKQLENIQSEFSQFVTLNTSGDPVEAAVILDNAENHILALSHIVDRLPAIVKTLSKELPDQLEDLEDGYRKLLDANYHFAETDIESRFQLLYEALKKIHENIAHLELDNAEYDNTQVQEEINALYDIFTREIA
;
A
#
# COMPACT_ATOMS: atom_id res chain seq x y z
N VAL A 1 -5.31 2.30 -66.10
CA VAL A 1 -4.14 1.98 -65.25
C VAL A 1 -3.70 3.18 -64.44
N ARG A 2 -3.31 4.31 -65.05
CA ARG A 2 -2.98 5.56 -64.34
C ARG A 2 -4.02 5.99 -63.27
N LYS A 3 -5.29 6.18 -63.66
CA LYS A 3 -6.39 6.51 -62.74
C LYS A 3 -6.60 5.48 -61.61
N ARG A 4 -6.32 4.19 -61.89
CA ARG A 4 -6.45 3.12 -60.89
C ARG A 4 -5.34 3.26 -59.84
N ASN A 5 -4.12 3.52 -60.28
CA ASN A 5 -2.98 3.73 -59.38
C ASN A 5 -3.12 5.06 -58.61
N GLU A 6 -3.62 6.13 -59.23
CA GLU A 6 -3.96 7.39 -58.55
C GLU A 6 -4.98 7.14 -57.43
N SER A 7 -6.03 6.38 -57.70
CA SER A 7 -7.02 6.02 -56.66
C SER A 7 -6.41 5.20 -55.52
N LYS A 8 -5.50 4.27 -55.80
CA LYS A 8 -4.81 3.50 -54.75
C LYS A 8 -3.89 4.39 -53.91
N LEU A 9 -3.12 5.27 -54.54
CA LEU A 9 -2.22 6.20 -53.86
C LEU A 9 -3.00 7.14 -52.94
N ALA A 10 -4.14 7.65 -53.40
CA ALA A 10 -5.02 8.48 -52.56
C ALA A 10 -5.52 7.74 -51.30
N VAL A 11 -5.88 6.46 -51.42
CA VAL A 11 -6.28 5.64 -50.26
C VAL A 11 -5.10 5.41 -49.29
N LEU A 12 -3.90 5.18 -49.81
CA LEU A 12 -2.70 5.00 -48.97
C LEU A 12 -2.32 6.31 -48.24
N GLU A 13 -2.49 7.45 -48.92
CA GLU A 13 -2.28 8.77 -48.33
C GLU A 13 -3.30 9.08 -47.22
N GLU A 14 -4.57 8.72 -47.43
CA GLU A 14 -5.62 8.82 -46.42
C GLU A 14 -5.31 7.95 -45.20
N LYS A 15 -4.95 6.67 -45.41
CA LYS A 15 -4.53 5.77 -44.32
C LYS A 15 -3.34 6.31 -43.53
N LYS A 16 -2.33 6.86 -44.21
CA LYS A 16 -1.19 7.49 -43.54
C LYS A 16 -1.64 8.65 -42.67
N ALA A 17 -2.52 9.51 -43.17
CA ALA A 17 -3.07 10.63 -42.42
C ALA A 17 -3.89 10.17 -41.21
N GLU A 18 -4.70 9.11 -41.34
CA GLU A 18 -5.43 8.50 -40.22
C GLU A 18 -4.47 8.01 -39.13
N LEU A 19 -3.43 7.26 -39.51
CA LEU A 19 -2.42 6.75 -38.57
C LEU A 19 -1.64 7.89 -37.88
N TYR A 20 -1.33 8.96 -38.60
CA TYR A 20 -0.65 10.13 -38.04
C TYR A 20 -1.50 10.89 -37.01
N ASN A 21 -2.82 10.94 -37.23
CA ASN A 21 -3.75 11.65 -36.36
C ASN A 21 -4.20 10.82 -35.13
N LEU A 22 -3.73 9.57 -34.99
CA LEU A 22 -4.03 8.78 -33.81
C LEU A 22 -3.47 9.45 -32.54
N PRO A 23 -4.23 9.52 -31.43
CA PRO A 23 -3.85 10.24 -30.23
C PRO A 23 -2.85 9.47 -29.35
N VAL A 24 -1.91 8.73 -29.94
CA VAL A 24 -0.97 7.87 -29.19
C VAL A 24 -0.12 8.69 -28.23
N ASN A 25 0.25 9.93 -28.58
CA ASN A 25 0.96 10.83 -27.66
C ASN A 25 0.15 11.15 -26.39
N ALA A 26 -1.17 11.30 -26.52
CA ALA A 26 -2.04 11.53 -25.37
C ALA A 26 -2.15 10.28 -24.50
N GLU A 27 -2.20 9.09 -25.12
CA GLU A 27 -2.18 7.80 -24.41
C GLU A 27 -0.86 7.60 -23.66
N VAL A 28 0.28 7.94 -24.27
CA VAL A 28 1.61 7.92 -23.64
C VAL A 28 1.68 8.88 -22.44
N GLU A 29 1.21 10.12 -22.58
CA GLU A 29 1.18 11.07 -21.45
C GLU A 29 0.19 10.65 -20.36
N GLY A 30 -0.93 10.02 -20.71
CA GLY A 30 -1.88 9.43 -19.75
C GLY A 30 -1.21 8.40 -18.85
N VAL A 31 -0.51 7.44 -19.46
CA VAL A 31 0.23 6.40 -18.74
C VAL A 31 1.38 6.99 -17.91
N LYS A 32 2.06 8.02 -18.41
CA LYS A 32 3.17 8.70 -17.71
C LYS A 32 2.72 9.45 -16.45
N ASN A 33 1.48 9.92 -16.41
CA ASN A 33 0.92 10.59 -15.23
C ASN A 33 0.55 9.61 -14.11
N ILE A 34 0.52 8.31 -14.39
CA ILE A 34 0.32 7.26 -13.39
C ILE A 34 1.67 6.99 -12.72
N LEU A 35 1.66 6.70 -11.42
CA LEU A 35 2.85 6.33 -10.69
C LEU A 35 3.33 4.94 -11.15
N LEU A 36 4.17 4.93 -12.21
CA LEU A 36 4.80 3.72 -12.69
C LEU A 36 6.00 3.37 -11.81
N ILE A 37 5.97 2.20 -11.21
CA ILE A 37 7.07 1.70 -10.38
C ILE A 37 7.58 0.43 -11.03
N GLY A 38 8.87 0.44 -11.34
CA GLY A 38 9.55 -0.81 -11.60
C GLY A 38 9.37 -1.42 -12.98
N GLN A 39 8.87 -2.67 -13.06
CA GLN A 39 8.70 -3.36 -14.35
C GLN A 39 7.74 -2.65 -15.30
N SER A 40 6.67 -2.04 -14.77
CA SER A 40 5.77 -1.20 -15.57
C SER A 40 6.48 0.05 -16.10
N GLN A 41 7.42 0.61 -15.33
CA GLN A 41 8.25 1.73 -15.80
C GLN A 41 9.19 1.32 -16.94
N VAL A 42 9.81 0.13 -16.86
CA VAL A 42 10.69 -0.40 -17.91
C VAL A 42 9.88 -0.67 -19.18
N THR A 43 8.77 -1.39 -19.04
CA THR A 43 7.87 -1.74 -20.14
C THR A 43 7.33 -0.49 -20.83
N PHE A 44 6.91 0.52 -20.06
CA PHE A 44 6.48 1.81 -20.61
C PHE A 44 7.60 2.50 -21.41
N ARG A 45 8.84 2.54 -20.89
CA ARG A 45 9.97 3.14 -21.61
C ARG A 45 10.23 2.43 -22.94
N GLU A 46 10.16 1.11 -22.97
CA GLU A 46 10.33 0.33 -24.20
C GLU A 46 9.26 0.66 -25.26
N TRP A 47 7.98 0.69 -24.86
CA TRP A 47 6.89 1.02 -25.76
C TRP A 47 6.92 2.48 -26.21
N ASN A 48 7.26 3.40 -25.32
CA ASN A 48 7.44 4.81 -25.65
C ASN A 48 8.60 4.99 -26.65
N GLN A 49 9.72 4.29 -26.46
CA GLN A 49 10.83 4.33 -27.40
C GLN A 49 10.43 3.79 -28.77
N LYS A 50 9.74 2.64 -28.82
CA LYS A 50 9.19 2.10 -30.08
C LYS A 50 8.26 3.09 -30.78
N TRP A 51 7.39 3.77 -30.04
CA TRP A 51 6.52 4.81 -30.59
C TRP A 51 7.31 6.00 -31.14
N VAL A 52 8.29 6.51 -30.40
CA VAL A 52 9.14 7.62 -30.84
C VAL A 52 9.88 7.24 -32.13
N ASP A 53 10.51 6.07 -32.17
CA ASP A 53 11.25 5.58 -33.34
C ASP A 53 10.35 5.41 -34.56
N LEU A 54 9.14 4.87 -34.36
CA LEU A 54 8.13 4.70 -35.39
C LEU A 54 7.66 6.08 -35.89
N SER A 55 7.26 6.99 -35.00
CA SER A 55 6.74 8.32 -35.35
C SER A 55 7.75 9.21 -36.10
N LEU A 56 9.05 9.08 -35.81
CA LEU A 56 10.09 9.90 -36.43
C LEU A 56 10.47 9.43 -37.83
N ASN A 57 10.59 8.12 -38.05
CA ASN A 57 11.15 7.58 -39.30
C ASN A 57 10.07 7.13 -40.28
N PHE A 58 9.00 6.52 -39.79
CA PHE A 58 8.02 5.84 -40.64
C PHE A 58 7.24 6.77 -41.56
N PHE A 59 6.70 7.86 -41.01
CA PHE A 59 5.87 8.77 -41.79
C PHE A 59 6.67 9.45 -42.89
N ALA A 60 7.94 9.78 -42.62
CA ALA A 60 8.86 10.30 -43.62
C ALA A 60 9.18 9.27 -44.71
N ASP A 61 9.40 8.00 -44.33
CA ASP A 61 9.69 6.93 -45.27
C ASP A 61 8.50 6.62 -46.20
N ILE A 62 7.28 6.58 -45.66
CA ILE A 62 6.07 6.44 -46.48
C ILE A 62 5.88 7.62 -47.41
N GLU A 63 6.06 8.86 -46.92
CA GLU A 63 5.92 10.07 -47.75
C GLU A 63 6.82 9.99 -48.98
N ASN A 64 8.09 9.63 -48.76
CA ASN A 64 9.07 9.47 -49.84
C ASN A 64 8.63 8.36 -50.82
N ASN A 65 8.19 7.21 -50.32
CA ASN A 65 7.75 6.11 -51.16
C ASN A 65 6.49 6.45 -51.98
N LEU A 66 5.53 7.18 -51.38
CA LEU A 66 4.33 7.66 -52.06
C LEU A 66 4.70 8.64 -53.18
N PHE A 67 5.58 9.60 -52.89
CA PHE A 67 6.08 10.55 -53.89
C PHE A 67 6.79 9.85 -55.06
N GLU A 68 7.62 8.84 -54.79
CA GLU A 68 8.25 8.04 -55.85
C GLU A 68 7.23 7.25 -56.68
N ALA A 69 6.24 6.63 -56.03
CA ALA A 69 5.18 5.89 -56.70
C ALA A 69 4.33 6.80 -57.62
N GLU A 70 4.01 8.01 -57.16
CA GLU A 70 3.38 9.06 -57.97
C GLU A 70 4.25 9.45 -59.17
N GLY A 71 5.56 9.67 -58.95
CA GLY A 71 6.52 9.97 -60.00
C GLY A 71 6.57 8.90 -61.09
N TYR A 72 6.59 7.63 -60.71
CA TYR A 72 6.52 6.50 -61.66
C TYR A 72 5.19 6.47 -62.40
N ASN A 73 4.08 6.73 -61.72
CA ASN A 73 2.74 6.72 -62.32
C ASN A 73 2.54 7.86 -63.32
N ASN A 74 3.02 9.07 -62.98
CA ASN A 74 3.01 10.25 -63.84
C ASN A 74 3.93 10.10 -65.07
N SER A 75 5.03 9.36 -64.92
CA SER A 75 5.96 9.02 -66.01
C SER A 75 5.52 7.81 -66.84
N PHE A 76 4.27 7.34 -66.71
CA PHE A 76 3.71 6.16 -67.39
C PHE A 76 4.44 4.83 -67.11
N ARG A 77 5.27 4.76 -66.06
CA ARG A 77 5.99 3.54 -65.61
C ARG A 77 5.11 2.70 -64.69
N PHE A 78 3.97 2.22 -65.21
CA PHE A 78 2.89 1.64 -64.40
C PHE A 78 3.25 0.37 -63.62
N PHE A 79 4.11 -0.51 -64.17
CA PHE A 79 4.54 -1.72 -63.46
C PHE A 79 5.38 -1.38 -62.22
N LYS A 80 6.31 -0.42 -62.35
CA LYS A 80 7.10 0.07 -61.21
C LYS A 80 6.22 0.76 -60.17
N ALA A 81 5.30 1.61 -60.62
CA ALA A 81 4.33 2.27 -59.73
C ALA A 81 3.47 1.23 -58.97
N SER A 82 2.98 0.19 -59.64
CA SER A 82 2.18 -0.86 -58.97
C SER A 82 3.01 -1.61 -57.94
N HIS A 83 4.25 -1.98 -58.25
CA HIS A 83 5.11 -2.66 -57.30
C HIS A 83 5.43 -1.81 -56.07
N GLN A 84 5.70 -0.52 -56.26
CA GLN A 84 5.91 0.43 -55.17
C GLN A 84 4.65 0.60 -54.32
N ILE A 85 3.47 0.69 -54.94
CA ILE A 85 2.18 0.75 -54.24
C ILE A 85 1.98 -0.49 -53.35
N ASP A 86 2.25 -1.68 -53.88
CA ASP A 86 2.08 -2.92 -53.11
C ASP A 86 3.09 -2.99 -51.93
N GLN A 87 4.29 -2.44 -52.09
CA GLN A 87 5.28 -2.30 -50.99
C GLN A 87 4.80 -1.32 -49.91
N ILE A 88 4.29 -0.15 -50.31
CA ILE A 88 3.74 0.86 -49.37
C ILE A 88 2.55 0.28 -48.60
N GLU A 89 1.67 -0.45 -49.29
CA GLU A 89 0.51 -1.09 -48.66
C GLU A 89 0.93 -2.11 -47.59
N SER A 90 1.97 -2.90 -47.86
CA SER A 90 2.54 -3.82 -46.87
C SER A 90 3.20 -3.10 -45.69
N GLN A 91 3.92 -2.00 -45.94
CA GLN A 91 4.53 -1.18 -44.89
C GLN A 91 3.47 -0.55 -43.99
N ILE A 92 2.42 0.05 -44.57
CA ILE A 92 1.29 0.62 -43.83
C ILE A 92 0.63 -0.45 -42.95
N THR A 93 0.38 -1.63 -43.49
CA THR A 93 -0.27 -2.73 -42.74
C THR A 93 0.57 -3.18 -41.55
N LEU A 94 1.90 -3.31 -41.72
CA LEU A 94 2.80 -3.72 -40.65
C LEU A 94 2.80 -2.68 -39.52
N ILE A 95 2.78 -1.40 -39.86
CA ILE A 95 2.84 -0.33 -38.88
C ILE A 95 1.50 -0.10 -38.21
N GLU A 96 0.40 -0.27 -38.93
CA GLU A 96 -0.93 -0.29 -38.31
C GLU A 96 -0.99 -1.35 -37.20
N ALA A 97 -0.41 -2.53 -37.43
CA ALA A 97 -0.29 -3.57 -36.42
C ALA A 97 0.65 -3.18 -35.26
N ASP A 98 1.80 -2.57 -35.53
CA ASP A 98 2.74 -2.11 -34.50
C ASP A 98 2.13 -0.99 -33.63
N ILE A 99 1.45 -0.02 -34.24
CA ILE A 99 0.73 1.04 -33.54
C ILE A 99 -0.38 0.42 -32.68
N ALA A 100 -1.18 -0.49 -33.21
CA ALA A 100 -2.21 -1.17 -32.43
C ALA A 100 -1.61 -1.94 -31.24
N ALA A 101 -0.47 -2.61 -31.42
CA ALA A 101 0.24 -3.31 -30.35
C ALA A 101 0.73 -2.34 -29.25
N ILE A 102 1.32 -1.20 -29.63
CA ILE A 102 1.74 -0.15 -28.69
C ILE A 102 0.54 0.35 -27.90
N ARG A 103 -0.56 0.73 -28.57
CA ARG A 103 -1.76 1.27 -27.92
C ARG A 103 -2.39 0.28 -26.95
N ASN A 104 -2.51 -0.99 -27.36
CA ASN A 104 -3.02 -2.04 -26.48
C ASN A 104 -2.11 -2.25 -25.26
N ALA A 105 -0.79 -2.30 -25.46
CA ALA A 105 0.15 -2.45 -24.36
C ALA A 105 0.10 -1.27 -23.38
N LEU A 106 -0.01 -0.03 -23.88
CA LEU A 106 -0.17 1.16 -23.05
C LEU A 106 -1.49 1.13 -22.26
N ALA A 107 -2.60 0.75 -22.90
CA ALA A 107 -3.90 0.63 -22.24
C ALA A 107 -3.95 -0.47 -21.17
N ASP A 108 -3.31 -1.61 -21.44
CA ASP A 108 -3.17 -2.69 -20.46
C ASP A 108 -2.32 -2.24 -19.25
N LEU A 109 -1.24 -1.51 -19.52
CA LEU A 109 -0.35 -0.98 -18.47
C LEU A 109 -1.07 0.06 -17.61
N GLU A 110 -1.81 0.99 -18.21
CA GLU A 110 -2.67 1.95 -17.51
C GLU A 110 -3.69 1.24 -16.60
N LYS A 111 -4.37 0.22 -17.12
CA LYS A 111 -5.41 -0.49 -16.37
C LYS A 111 -4.86 -1.27 -15.17
N GLN A 112 -3.68 -1.89 -15.32
CA GLN A 112 -3.04 -2.63 -14.24
C GLN A 112 -2.50 -1.66 -13.17
N GLU A 113 -1.79 -0.61 -13.60
CA GLU A 113 -1.16 0.31 -12.66
C GLU A 113 -2.16 1.26 -11.99
N SER A 114 -3.24 1.66 -12.65
CA SER A 114 -4.28 2.48 -12.00
C SER A 114 -4.88 1.78 -10.78
N LYS A 115 -5.08 0.45 -10.86
CA LYS A 115 -5.58 -0.34 -9.73
C LYS A 115 -4.52 -0.50 -8.64
N ASN A 116 -3.28 -0.78 -9.03
CA ASN A 116 -2.19 -1.02 -8.09
C ASN A 116 -1.79 0.27 -7.36
N SER A 117 -1.61 1.37 -8.10
CA SER A 117 -1.25 2.68 -7.56
C SER A 117 -2.29 3.23 -6.59
N GLY A 118 -3.58 3.03 -6.85
CA GLY A 118 -4.64 3.46 -5.93
C GLY A 118 -4.58 2.73 -4.58
N ARG A 119 -4.30 1.42 -4.59
CA ARG A 119 -4.12 0.63 -3.36
C ARG A 119 -2.87 1.07 -2.61
N VAL A 120 -1.73 1.14 -3.29
CA VAL A 120 -0.46 1.55 -2.68
C VAL A 120 -0.57 2.91 -2.01
N LEU A 121 -1.18 3.89 -2.70
CA LEU A 121 -1.35 5.23 -2.15
C LEU A 121 -2.24 5.21 -0.90
N HIS A 122 -3.36 4.50 -0.94
CA HIS A 122 -4.23 4.35 0.22
C HIS A 122 -3.50 3.69 1.41
N THR A 123 -2.73 2.64 1.17
CA THR A 123 -1.99 1.95 2.23
C THR A 123 -0.88 2.83 2.82
N LEU A 124 -0.22 3.66 1.99
CA LEU A 124 0.75 4.66 2.46
C LEU A 124 0.08 5.74 3.31
N ASP A 125 -1.07 6.25 2.89
CA ASP A 125 -1.83 7.25 3.66
C ASP A 125 -2.22 6.68 5.03
N LEU A 126 -2.73 5.43 5.08
CA LEU A 126 -3.06 4.76 6.35
C LEU A 126 -1.83 4.59 7.25
N PHE A 127 -0.67 4.26 6.66
CA PHE A 127 0.56 4.12 7.41
C PHE A 127 1.05 5.46 7.96
N GLU A 128 1.00 6.54 7.18
CA GLU A 128 1.37 7.89 7.61
C GLU A 128 0.46 8.39 8.74
N GLU A 129 -0.86 8.18 8.62
CA GLU A 129 -1.82 8.48 9.69
C GLU A 129 -1.51 7.70 10.99
N LEU A 130 -1.14 6.42 10.86
CA LEU A 130 -0.75 5.59 12.00
C LEU A 130 0.55 6.10 12.65
N GLN A 131 1.56 6.46 11.85
CA GLN A 131 2.81 7.04 12.35
C GLN A 131 2.56 8.35 13.12
N HIS A 132 1.74 9.23 12.58
CA HIS A 132 1.36 10.48 13.25
C HIS A 132 0.65 10.21 14.57
N ARG A 133 -0.32 9.30 14.59
CA ARG A 133 -1.04 8.92 15.82
C ARG A 133 -0.10 8.36 16.89
N VAL A 134 0.85 7.53 16.51
CA VAL A 134 1.85 6.99 17.45
C VAL A 134 2.77 8.08 17.97
N ALA A 135 3.21 9.00 17.12
CA ALA A 135 4.07 10.11 17.53
C ALA A 135 3.37 11.08 18.49
N ASP A 136 2.12 11.46 18.19
CA ASP A 136 1.36 12.46 18.94
C ASP A 136 0.95 11.97 20.34
N HIS A 137 0.76 10.65 20.50
CA HIS A 137 0.29 10.03 21.75
C HIS A 137 1.33 9.08 22.37
N SER A 138 2.62 9.27 22.06
CA SER A 138 3.71 8.36 22.49
C SER A 138 3.72 8.05 23.99
N GLU A 139 3.41 9.02 24.85
CA GLU A 139 3.35 8.85 26.30
C GLU A 139 2.21 7.92 26.76
N GLU A 140 1.13 7.80 25.98
CA GLU A 140 -0.06 7.01 26.34
C GLU A 140 0.16 5.50 26.16
N TYR A 141 1.18 5.09 25.40
CA TYR A 141 1.45 3.67 25.11
C TYR A 141 2.36 2.99 26.15
N GLY A 142 2.99 3.77 27.05
CA GLY A 142 3.84 3.24 28.12
C GLY A 142 4.91 2.26 27.63
N GLN A 143 4.99 1.08 28.25
CA GLN A 143 5.99 0.05 27.91
C GLN A 143 5.75 -0.62 26.54
N GLY A 144 4.56 -0.48 25.96
CA GLY A 144 4.24 -1.02 24.64
C GLY A 144 4.80 -0.20 23.47
N LEU A 145 5.24 1.04 23.72
CA LEU A 145 5.74 1.94 22.67
C LEU A 145 6.89 1.32 21.88
N SER A 146 7.85 0.70 22.56
CA SER A 146 9.03 0.13 21.89
C SER A 146 8.69 -0.98 20.91
N GLU A 147 7.69 -1.81 21.22
CA GLU A 147 7.26 -2.86 20.31
C GLU A 147 6.39 -2.28 19.18
N ILE A 148 5.58 -1.24 19.44
CA ILE A 148 4.86 -0.49 18.38
C ILE A 148 5.85 0.10 17.37
N GLU A 149 6.90 0.77 17.84
CA GLU A 149 7.95 1.34 16.97
C GLU A 149 8.61 0.26 16.11
N LYS A 150 8.91 -0.90 16.69
CA LYS A 150 9.46 -2.05 15.97
C LYS A 150 8.50 -2.60 14.90
N GLN A 151 7.20 -2.62 15.18
CA GLN A 151 6.20 -3.01 14.17
C GLN A 151 6.09 -1.96 13.05
N LEU A 152 6.16 -0.66 13.37
CA LEU A 152 6.21 0.41 12.36
C LEU A 152 7.45 0.28 11.45
N GLU A 153 8.62 -0.01 12.02
CA GLU A 153 9.84 -0.28 11.25
C GLU A 153 9.69 -1.52 10.35
N ASN A 154 9.04 -2.58 10.83
CA ASN A 154 8.78 -3.77 10.02
C ASN A 154 7.88 -3.45 8.82
N ILE A 155 6.78 -2.72 9.05
CA ILE A 155 5.88 -2.28 7.97
C ILE A 155 6.64 -1.40 6.95
N GLN A 156 7.52 -0.49 7.43
CA GLN A 156 8.35 0.32 6.53
C GLN A 156 9.33 -0.52 5.70
N SER A 157 9.87 -1.59 6.28
CA SER A 157 10.70 -2.57 5.57
C SER A 157 9.90 -3.32 4.50
N GLU A 158 8.67 -3.73 4.82
CA GLU A 158 7.74 -4.38 3.87
C GLU A 158 7.44 -3.46 2.67
N PHE A 159 7.19 -2.17 2.89
CA PHE A 159 7.04 -1.21 1.79
C PHE A 159 8.32 -1.08 0.94
N SER A 160 9.49 -1.08 1.57
CA SER A 160 10.77 -1.02 0.86
C SER A 160 10.97 -2.27 -0.01
N GLN A 161 10.60 -3.44 0.50
CA GLN A 161 10.61 -4.71 -0.23
C GLN A 161 9.57 -4.71 -1.36
N PHE A 162 8.37 -4.19 -1.13
CA PHE A 162 7.34 -4.00 -2.15
C PHE A 162 7.87 -3.18 -3.32
N VAL A 163 8.48 -2.02 -3.05
CA VAL A 163 9.06 -1.16 -4.10
C VAL A 163 10.17 -1.89 -4.87
N THR A 164 10.98 -2.67 -4.17
CA THR A 164 12.07 -3.46 -4.78
C THR A 164 11.53 -4.59 -5.67
N LEU A 165 10.54 -5.36 -5.19
CA LEU A 165 9.91 -6.45 -5.93
C LEU A 165 9.09 -5.94 -7.10
N ASN A 166 8.39 -4.82 -6.94
CA ASN A 166 7.71 -4.17 -8.06
C ASN A 166 8.71 -3.71 -9.14
N THR A 167 9.95 -3.40 -8.72
CA THR A 167 11.05 -2.99 -9.61
C THR A 167 11.78 -4.12 -10.31
N SER A 168 11.97 -5.25 -9.66
CA SER A 168 12.90 -6.28 -10.13
C SER A 168 12.36 -7.70 -10.10
N GLY A 169 11.14 -7.90 -9.62
CA GLY A 169 10.58 -9.20 -9.26
C GLY A 169 9.20 -9.50 -9.83
N ASP A 170 8.52 -10.43 -9.19
CA ASP A 170 7.21 -10.98 -9.55
C ASP A 170 6.07 -10.06 -9.05
N PRO A 171 5.20 -9.53 -9.93
CA PRO A 171 4.04 -8.72 -9.53
C PRO A 171 3.11 -9.44 -8.55
N VAL A 172 3.05 -10.77 -8.59
CA VAL A 172 2.27 -11.58 -7.64
C VAL A 172 2.86 -11.50 -6.24
N GLU A 173 4.18 -11.57 -6.13
CA GLU A 173 4.89 -11.47 -4.85
C GLU A 173 4.78 -10.06 -4.27
N ALA A 174 4.89 -9.03 -5.11
CA ALA A 174 4.65 -7.65 -4.71
C ALA A 174 3.22 -7.45 -4.16
N ALA A 175 2.20 -8.02 -4.79
CA ALA A 175 0.83 -7.95 -4.30
C ALA A 175 0.67 -8.59 -2.90
N VAL A 176 1.33 -9.73 -2.65
CA VAL A 176 1.31 -10.40 -1.34
C VAL A 176 1.98 -9.54 -0.27
N ILE A 177 3.10 -8.88 -0.57
CA ILE A 177 3.75 -7.99 0.39
C ILE A 177 2.85 -6.79 0.72
N LEU A 178 2.16 -6.21 -0.27
CA LEU A 178 1.22 -5.13 -0.03
C LEU A 178 0.03 -5.59 0.84
N ASP A 179 -0.52 -6.78 0.58
CA ASP A 179 -1.59 -7.36 1.40
C ASP A 179 -1.12 -7.58 2.85
N ASN A 180 0.11 -8.06 3.06
CA ASN A 180 0.68 -8.23 4.40
C ASN A 180 0.85 -6.90 5.12
N ALA A 181 1.38 -5.88 4.43
CA ALA A 181 1.54 -4.54 4.99
C ALA A 181 0.18 -3.94 5.38
N GLU A 182 -0.86 -4.06 4.54
CA GLU A 182 -2.23 -3.66 4.86
C GLU A 182 -2.74 -4.34 6.13
N ASN A 183 -2.57 -5.65 6.25
CA ASN A 183 -2.98 -6.41 7.44
C ASN A 183 -2.22 -5.99 8.70
N HIS A 184 -0.91 -5.76 8.60
CA HIS A 184 -0.10 -5.30 9.73
C HIS A 184 -0.48 -3.88 10.17
N ILE A 185 -0.77 -2.97 9.23
CA ILE A 185 -1.26 -1.62 9.54
C ILE A 185 -2.60 -1.69 10.29
N LEU A 186 -3.55 -2.51 9.82
CA LEU A 186 -4.84 -2.67 10.46
C LEU A 186 -4.70 -3.25 11.88
N ALA A 187 -3.89 -4.29 12.03
CA ALA A 187 -3.64 -4.91 13.34
C ALA A 187 -2.99 -3.92 14.31
N LEU A 188 -1.97 -3.19 13.85
CA LEU A 188 -1.27 -2.20 14.67
C LEU A 188 -2.17 -1.01 15.01
N SER A 189 -3.01 -0.55 14.08
CA SER A 189 -4.00 0.51 14.35
C SER A 189 -4.95 0.10 15.47
N HIS A 190 -5.45 -1.14 15.44
CA HIS A 190 -6.32 -1.66 16.51
C HIS A 190 -5.59 -1.74 17.87
N ILE A 191 -4.31 -2.08 17.87
CA ILE A 191 -3.48 -2.08 19.09
C ILE A 191 -3.33 -0.66 19.63
N VAL A 192 -2.96 0.28 18.77
CA VAL A 192 -2.75 1.69 19.10
C VAL A 192 -4.03 2.33 19.66
N ASP A 193 -5.20 1.95 19.14
CA ASP A 193 -6.49 2.50 19.62
C ASP A 193 -6.91 1.93 21.00
N ARG A 194 -6.54 0.69 21.33
CA ARG A 194 -6.91 0.02 22.60
C ARG A 194 -5.92 0.27 23.72
N LEU A 195 -4.63 0.33 23.40
CA LEU A 195 -3.56 0.33 24.38
C LEU A 195 -3.63 1.47 25.40
N PRO A 196 -3.96 2.73 25.04
CA PRO A 196 -4.05 3.84 25.99
C PRO A 196 -5.00 3.57 27.16
N ALA A 197 -6.14 2.93 26.91
CA ALA A 197 -7.11 2.60 27.95
C ALA A 197 -6.54 1.59 28.95
N ILE A 198 -5.86 0.55 28.45
CA ILE A 198 -5.24 -0.51 29.25
C ILE A 198 -4.10 0.07 30.09
N VAL A 199 -3.24 0.89 29.48
CA VAL A 199 -2.11 1.55 30.14
C VAL A 199 -2.60 2.49 31.24
N LYS A 200 -3.68 3.25 31.00
CA LYS A 200 -4.28 4.13 32.01
C LYS A 200 -4.78 3.35 33.23
N THR A 201 -5.48 2.24 33.01
CA THR A 201 -5.97 1.40 34.12
C THR A 201 -4.80 0.80 34.91
N LEU A 202 -3.77 0.30 34.22
CA LEU A 202 -2.62 -0.32 34.86
C LEU A 202 -1.70 0.66 35.58
N SER A 203 -1.46 1.84 35.00
CA SER A 203 -0.45 2.80 35.49
C SER A 203 -1.01 3.75 36.54
N LYS A 204 -2.34 3.83 36.67
CA LYS A 204 -3.00 4.79 37.54
C LYS A 204 -4.14 4.17 38.35
N GLU A 205 -5.16 3.63 37.70
CA GLU A 205 -6.39 3.22 38.41
C GLU A 205 -6.16 2.06 39.40
N LEU A 206 -5.49 0.99 38.97
CA LEU A 206 -5.23 -0.16 39.85
C LEU A 206 -4.19 0.15 40.95
N PRO A 207 -3.07 0.84 40.67
CA PRO A 207 -2.13 1.26 41.71
C PRO A 207 -2.76 2.18 42.76
N ASP A 208 -3.54 3.19 42.33
CA ASP A 208 -4.23 4.11 43.25
C ASP A 208 -5.19 3.32 44.18
N GLN A 209 -5.94 2.37 43.63
CA GLN A 209 -6.85 1.51 44.41
C GLN A 209 -6.13 0.58 45.39
N LEU A 210 -4.95 0.06 45.02
CA LEU A 210 -4.14 -0.77 45.89
C LEU A 210 -3.54 0.05 47.03
N GLU A 211 -3.03 1.25 46.76
CA GLU A 211 -2.51 2.15 47.79
C GLU A 211 -3.61 2.53 48.79
N ASP A 212 -4.81 2.86 48.31
CA ASP A 212 -5.98 3.15 49.15
C ASP A 212 -6.36 1.94 50.03
N LEU A 213 -6.32 0.71 49.48
CA LEU A 213 -6.59 -0.51 50.24
C LEU A 213 -5.52 -0.77 51.30
N GLU A 214 -4.23 -0.63 50.97
CA GLU A 214 -3.16 -0.81 51.94
C GLU A 214 -3.25 0.19 53.09
N ASP A 215 -3.52 1.45 52.78
CA ASP A 215 -3.71 2.50 53.77
C ASP A 215 -4.94 2.24 54.66
N GLY A 216 -6.03 1.76 54.07
CA GLY A 216 -7.21 1.28 54.79
C GLY A 216 -6.86 0.14 55.74
N TYR A 217 -6.12 -0.86 55.24
CA TYR A 217 -5.69 -2.02 56.02
C TYR A 217 -4.79 -1.61 57.20
N ARG A 218 -3.80 -0.75 56.99
CA ARG A 218 -2.91 -0.22 58.05
C ARG A 218 -3.71 0.50 59.14
N LYS A 219 -4.67 1.35 58.76
CA LYS A 219 -5.53 2.07 59.71
C LYS A 219 -6.40 1.13 60.54
N LEU A 220 -6.91 0.05 59.95
CA LEU A 220 -7.73 -0.95 60.64
C LEU A 220 -6.90 -1.82 61.60
N LEU A 221 -5.67 -2.17 61.21
CA LEU A 221 -4.70 -2.82 62.10
C LEU A 221 -4.36 -1.94 63.31
N ASP A 222 -4.10 -0.64 63.10
CA ASP A 222 -3.82 0.33 64.18
C ASP A 222 -5.04 0.51 65.11
N ALA A 223 -6.25 0.33 64.59
CA ALA A 223 -7.50 0.33 65.36
C ALA A 223 -7.77 -0.98 66.12
N ASN A 224 -6.82 -1.94 66.12
CA ASN A 224 -6.89 -3.25 66.77
C ASN A 224 -8.00 -4.18 66.22
N TYR A 225 -8.39 -3.97 64.96
CA TYR A 225 -9.34 -4.86 64.28
C TYR A 225 -8.69 -6.22 64.00
N HIS A 226 -9.40 -7.30 64.34
CA HIS A 226 -8.92 -8.67 64.12
C HIS A 226 -9.60 -9.25 62.89
N PHE A 227 -8.93 -9.21 61.75
CA PHE A 227 -9.41 -9.88 60.54
C PHE A 227 -9.42 -11.40 60.75
N ALA A 228 -10.53 -12.05 60.38
CA ALA A 228 -10.62 -13.51 60.41
C ALA A 228 -9.73 -14.18 59.34
N GLU A 229 -9.40 -13.45 58.27
CA GLU A 229 -8.51 -13.88 57.20
C GLU A 229 -7.08 -13.41 57.46
N THR A 230 -6.16 -14.38 57.64
CA THR A 230 -4.75 -14.14 57.98
C THR A 230 -3.83 -13.91 56.77
N ASP A 231 -4.35 -13.86 55.55
CA ASP A 231 -3.53 -13.90 54.32
C ASP A 231 -3.63 -12.65 53.44
N ILE A 232 -4.13 -11.54 54.00
CA ILE A 232 -4.36 -10.29 53.26
C ILE A 232 -3.05 -9.71 52.70
N GLU A 233 -1.94 -9.78 53.47
CA GLU A 233 -0.61 -9.33 53.01
C GLU A 233 -0.09 -10.13 51.81
N SER A 234 -0.29 -11.45 51.80
CA SER A 234 0.11 -12.28 50.65
C SER A 234 -0.73 -11.97 49.41
N ARG A 235 -2.02 -11.62 49.58
CA ARG A 235 -2.89 -11.20 48.46
C ARG A 235 -2.39 -9.88 47.85
N PHE A 236 -1.97 -8.90 48.67
CA PHE A 236 -1.33 -7.69 48.15
C PHE A 236 -0.05 -7.99 47.36
N GLN A 237 0.80 -8.89 47.84
CA GLN A 237 1.99 -9.30 47.09
C GLN A 237 1.64 -9.94 45.74
N LEU A 238 0.66 -10.83 45.71
CA LEU A 238 0.18 -11.45 44.46
C LEU A 238 -0.40 -10.42 43.49
N LEU A 239 -1.09 -9.39 44.00
CA LEU A 239 -1.60 -8.29 43.18
C LEU A 239 -0.48 -7.47 42.55
N TYR A 240 0.59 -7.15 43.29
CA TYR A 240 1.76 -6.48 42.71
C TYR A 240 2.49 -7.34 41.67
N GLU A 241 2.59 -8.65 41.90
CA GLU A 241 3.14 -9.59 40.92
C GLU A 241 2.27 -9.64 39.66
N ALA A 242 0.95 -9.65 39.80
CA ALA A 242 0.01 -9.59 38.69
C ALA A 242 0.12 -8.27 37.91
N LEU A 243 0.22 -7.13 38.58
CA LEU A 243 0.47 -5.84 37.92
C LEU A 243 1.77 -5.86 37.11
N LYS A 244 2.84 -6.44 37.65
CA LYS A 244 4.10 -6.59 36.91
C LYS A 244 3.93 -7.47 35.67
N LYS A 245 3.21 -8.59 35.78
CA LYS A 245 2.90 -9.47 34.64
C LYS A 245 2.10 -8.73 33.56
N ILE A 246 1.14 -7.88 33.96
CA ILE A 246 0.36 -7.08 32.99
C ILE A 246 1.26 -6.09 32.26
N HIS A 247 2.23 -5.47 32.94
CA HIS A 247 3.22 -4.61 32.28
C HIS A 247 4.05 -5.38 31.23
N GLU A 248 4.44 -6.62 31.53
CA GLU A 248 5.14 -7.50 30.58
C GLU A 248 4.26 -7.86 29.38
N ASN A 249 2.98 -8.19 29.60
CA ASN A 249 2.02 -8.44 28.52
C ASN A 249 1.85 -7.21 27.60
N ILE A 250 1.79 -6.01 28.18
CA ILE A 250 1.72 -4.75 27.42
C ILE A 250 2.99 -4.53 26.60
N ALA A 251 4.17 -4.80 27.18
CA ALA A 251 5.44 -4.69 26.46
C ALA A 251 5.51 -5.63 25.24
N HIS A 252 4.81 -6.76 25.28
CA HIS A 252 4.69 -7.71 24.18
C HIS A 252 3.45 -7.50 23.29
N LEU A 253 2.66 -6.43 23.51
CA LEU A 253 1.40 -6.13 22.81
C LEU A 253 0.35 -7.24 22.92
N GLU A 254 0.39 -8.05 23.97
CA GLU A 254 -0.60 -9.09 24.27
C GLU A 254 -1.82 -8.48 24.96
N LEU A 255 -2.55 -7.61 24.23
CA LEU A 255 -3.63 -6.79 24.80
C LEU A 255 -4.76 -7.62 25.43
N ASP A 256 -5.14 -8.73 24.81
CA ASP A 256 -6.23 -9.57 25.32
C ASP A 256 -5.84 -10.24 26.66
N ASN A 257 -4.57 -10.64 26.80
CA ASN A 257 -4.04 -11.15 28.07
C ASN A 257 -3.97 -10.03 29.12
N ALA A 258 -3.53 -8.84 28.72
CA ALA A 258 -3.46 -7.68 29.62
C ALA A 258 -4.84 -7.23 30.11
N GLU A 259 -5.86 -7.20 29.25
CA GLU A 259 -7.24 -6.88 29.62
C GLU A 259 -7.85 -7.94 30.55
N TYR A 260 -7.61 -9.22 30.25
CA TYR A 260 -8.06 -10.31 31.11
C TYR A 260 -7.42 -10.22 32.50
N ASP A 261 -6.10 -10.08 32.57
CA ASP A 261 -5.37 -9.98 33.83
C ASP A 261 -5.75 -8.69 34.60
N ASN A 262 -5.98 -7.56 33.93
CA ASN A 262 -6.53 -6.34 34.55
C ASN A 262 -7.90 -6.60 35.20
N THR A 263 -8.78 -7.34 34.51
CA THR A 263 -10.10 -7.69 35.04
C THR A 263 -9.98 -8.57 36.29
N GLN A 264 -9.09 -9.56 36.26
CA GLN A 264 -8.83 -10.42 37.42
C GLN A 264 -8.28 -9.65 38.62
N VAL A 265 -7.34 -8.73 38.39
CA VAL A 265 -6.82 -7.83 39.43
C VAL A 265 -7.94 -6.95 40.01
N GLN A 266 -8.80 -6.40 39.15
CA GLN A 266 -9.93 -5.57 39.60
C GLN A 266 -10.94 -6.36 40.44
N GLU A 267 -11.26 -7.60 40.05
CA GLU A 267 -12.14 -8.49 40.82
C GLU A 267 -11.56 -8.80 42.20
N GLU A 268 -10.26 -9.06 42.28
CA GLU A 268 -9.56 -9.34 43.53
C GLU A 268 -9.50 -8.11 44.45
N ILE A 269 -9.26 -6.92 43.88
CA ILE A 269 -9.35 -5.64 44.60
C ILE A 269 -10.76 -5.45 45.19
N ASN A 270 -11.81 -5.69 44.40
CA ASN A 270 -13.19 -5.59 44.87
C ASN A 270 -13.49 -6.58 46.00
N ALA A 271 -12.97 -7.81 45.91
CA ALA A 271 -13.10 -8.81 46.97
C ALA A 271 -12.44 -8.36 48.29
N LEU A 272 -11.27 -7.71 48.22
CA LEU A 272 -10.61 -7.13 49.40
C LEU A 272 -11.44 -5.99 50.02
N TYR A 273 -12.03 -5.11 49.21
CA TYR A 273 -12.95 -4.08 49.70
C TYR A 273 -14.18 -4.68 50.41
N ASP A 274 -14.75 -5.76 49.86
CA ASP A 274 -15.90 -6.45 50.47
C ASP A 274 -15.54 -7.06 51.83
N ILE A 275 -14.34 -7.65 51.95
CA ILE A 275 -13.83 -8.19 53.22
C ILE A 275 -13.70 -7.08 54.26
N PHE A 276 -13.09 -5.96 53.90
CA PHE A 276 -12.91 -4.83 54.83
C PHE A 276 -14.25 -4.24 55.24
N THR A 277 -15.18 -4.10 54.30
CA THR A 277 -16.52 -3.56 54.57
C THR A 277 -17.32 -4.48 55.50
N ARG A 278 -17.24 -5.80 55.29
CA ARG A 278 -17.93 -6.79 56.15
C ARG A 278 -17.38 -6.80 57.57
N GLU A 279 -16.07 -6.58 57.74
CA GLU A 279 -15.48 -6.55 59.08
C GLU A 279 -15.86 -5.25 59.81
N ILE A 280 -15.92 -4.10 59.13
CA ILE A 280 -16.29 -2.80 59.72
C ILE A 280 -17.78 -2.71 60.08
N ALA A 281 -18.66 -3.45 59.39
CA ALA A 281 -20.13 -3.44 59.56
C ALA A 281 -20.62 -4.19 60.80
#